data_AF-A0A7C7NNJ1-F1
#
_entry.id   AF-A0A7C7NNJ1-F1
#
_cell.length_a   1.000
_cell.length_b   1.000
_cell.length_c   1.000
_cell.angle_alpha   90.00
_cell.angle_beta   90.00
_cell.angle_gamma   90.00
#
_symmetry.space_group_name_H-M   'P 1'
#
loop_
_entity.id
_entity.type
_entity.pdbx_description
1 polymer ?
#
loop_
_entity_poly.entity_id
_entity_poly.type
_entity_poly.pdbx_seq_one_letter_code
_entity_poly.pdbx_strand_id
1 'polypeptide(L)' 'MQSPFNFIVKPEDGRRYSNTKEVGGIDLIISSSEEDASASNRKAMVVEVPVGYDGPIKKGDTLLVHHNVFKFYNDRK' A
#
# COMPACT_ATOMS: atom_id res chain seq x y z
N MET A 1 4.78 -6.42 -17.05
CA MET A 1 3.97 -5.31 -17.60
C MET A 1 4.62 -4.03 -17.10
N GLN A 2 4.96 -3.09 -17.98
CA GLN A 2 5.62 -1.83 -17.62
C GLN A 2 4.72 -0.66 -18.02
N SER A 3 4.47 0.26 -17.09
CA SER A 3 3.64 1.44 -17.37
C SER A 3 4.48 2.50 -18.09
N PRO A 4 3.91 3.26 -19.04
CA PRO A 4 4.62 4.39 -19.63
C PRO A 4 5.00 5.47 -18.61
N PHE A 5 4.17 5.70 -17.58
CA PHE A 5 4.31 6.87 -16.70
C PHE A 5 4.22 6.58 -15.20
N ASN A 6 3.71 5.42 -14.80
CA ASN A 6 3.38 5.15 -13.40
C ASN A 6 4.23 4.03 -12.79
N PHE A 7 4.54 4.16 -11.51
CA PHE A 7 5.08 3.03 -10.74
C PHE A 7 4.00 1.98 -10.56
N ILE A 8 4.34 0.72 -10.78
CA ILE A 8 3.47 -0.40 -10.44
C ILE A 8 3.92 -0.90 -9.08
N VAL A 9 3.03 -0.82 -8.10
CA VAL A 9 3.33 -1.17 -6.71
C VAL A 9 2.30 -2.12 -6.14
N LYS A 10 2.69 -2.89 -5.14
CA LYS A 10 1.80 -3.74 -4.33
C LYS A 10 2.00 -3.43 -2.84
N PRO A 11 0.98 -3.63 -1.98
CA PRO A 11 1.18 -3.51 -0.54
C PRO A 11 2.25 -4.48 -0.05
N GLU A 12 3.16 -4.01 0.80
CA GLU A 12 4.33 -4.78 1.30
C GLU A 12 3.91 -6.13 1.89
N ASP A 13 2.89 -6.13 2.75
CA ASP A 13 2.40 -7.33 3.46
C ASP A 13 1.29 -8.07 2.69
N GLY A 14 1.03 -7.70 1.43
CA GLY A 14 -0.13 -8.18 0.68
C GLY A 14 -1.49 -7.70 1.25
N ARG A 15 -1.49 -6.96 2.37
CA ARG A 15 -2.67 -6.45 3.07
C ARG A 15 -2.89 -4.98 2.74
N ARG A 16 -4.14 -4.59 2.47
CA ARG A 16 -4.52 -3.19 2.19
C ARG A 16 -4.59 -2.31 3.43
N TYR A 17 -4.84 -2.94 4.59
CA TYR A 17 -4.96 -2.28 5.88
C TYR A 17 -3.98 -2.91 6.85
N SER A 18 -3.35 -2.06 7.67
CA SER A 18 -2.51 -2.46 8.80
C SER A 18 -3.35 -2.36 10.08
N ASN A 19 -4.51 -3.02 10.08
CA ASN A 19 -5.53 -2.90 11.12
C ASN A 19 -5.48 -4.03 12.15
N THR A 20 -4.41 -4.83 12.14
CA THR A 20 -4.14 -5.89 13.11
C THR A 20 -2.85 -5.60 13.85
N LYS A 21 -2.84 -5.86 15.16
CA LYS A 21 -1.65 -5.70 16.01
C LYS A 21 -1.52 -6.92 16.91
N GLU A 22 -0.35 -7.53 16.91
CA GLU A 22 -0.05 -8.65 17.80
C GLU A 22 0.17 -8.12 19.22
N VAL A 23 -0.62 -8.61 20.17
CA VAL A 23 -0.46 -8.30 21.60
C VAL A 23 -0.57 -9.60 22.37
N GLY A 24 0.54 -10.05 22.96
CA GLY A 24 0.56 -11.28 23.77
C GLY A 24 0.27 -12.57 23.00
N GLY A 25 0.66 -12.64 21.72
CA GLY A 25 0.44 -13.81 20.86
C GLY A 25 -0.97 -13.92 20.28
N ILE A 26 -1.80 -12.88 20.44
CA ILE A 26 -3.13 -12.78 19.85
C ILE A 26 -3.12 -11.61 18.86
N ASP A 27 -3.61 -11.86 17.63
CA ASP A 27 -3.84 -10.82 16.63
C ASP A 27 -5.11 -10.04 16.98
N LEU A 28 -4.95 -8.79 17.41
CA LEU A 28 -6.05 -7.91 17.77
C LEU A 28 -6.40 -6.98 16.60
N ILE A 29 -7.66 -6.95 16.18
CA ILE A 29 -8.14 -5.98 15.19
C ILE A 29 -8.26 -4.62 15.88
N ILE A 30 -7.37 -3.68 15.54
CA ILE A 30 -7.30 -2.33 16.13
C ILE A 30 -8.23 -1.33 15.44
N SER A 31 -8.70 -1.64 14.24
CA SER A 31 -9.68 -0.82 13.52
C SER A 31 -10.49 -1.65 12.53
N SER A 32 -11.81 -1.48 12.54
CA SER A 32 -12.73 -2.05 11.56
C SER A 32 -13.24 -1.01 10.55
N SER A 33 -12.82 0.25 10.67
CA SER A 33 -13.30 1.34 9.81
C SER A 33 -12.38 1.53 8.62
N GLU A 34 -12.95 1.51 7.41
CA GLU A 34 -12.24 1.78 6.15
C GLU A 34 -11.81 3.26 6.02
N GLU A 35 -12.48 4.14 6.75
CA GLU A 35 -12.23 5.59 6.73
C GLU A 35 -11.05 5.98 7.62
N ASP A 36 -10.66 5.12 8.57
CA ASP A 36 -9.55 5.36 9.49
C ASP A 36 -8.20 5.38 8.73
N ALA A 37 -7.62 6.58 8.58
CA ALA A 37 -6.36 6.77 7.87
C ALA A 37 -5.16 6.19 8.64
N SER A 38 -5.25 6.10 9.98
CA SER A 38 -4.22 5.52 10.84
C SER A 38 -4.04 4.01 10.64
N ALA A 39 -5.10 3.30 10.28
CA ALA A 39 -5.07 1.86 10.00
C ALA A 39 -4.83 1.50 8.51
N SER A 40 -4.54 2.49 7.67
CA SER A 40 -4.32 2.27 6.23
C SER A 40 -2.88 1.85 5.94
N ASN A 41 -2.69 0.82 5.10
CA ASN A 41 -1.34 0.47 4.68
C ASN A 41 -0.74 1.58 3.80
N ARG A 42 0.47 2.00 4.11
CA ARG A 42 1.21 3.05 3.39
C ARG A 42 2.54 2.57 2.83
N LYS A 43 2.88 1.30 3.00
CA LYS A 43 4.12 0.72 2.48
C LYS A 43 3.84 -0.05 1.20
N ALA A 44 4.46 0.38 0.12
CA ALA A 44 4.24 -0.16 -1.20
C ALA A 44 5.56 -0.69 -1.79
N MET A 45 5.62 -1.98 -2.10
CA MET A 45 6.76 -2.59 -2.77
C MET A 45 6.66 -2.34 -4.27
N VAL A 46 7.74 -1.83 -4.87
CA VAL A 46 7.84 -1.59 -6.32
C VAL A 46 7.90 -2.90 -7.06
N VAL A 47 6.91 -3.16 -7.90
CA VAL A 47 6.88 -4.29 -8.83
C VAL A 47 7.56 -3.91 -10.14
N GLU A 48 7.34 -2.68 -10.62
CA GLU A 48 7.90 -2.17 -11.87
C GLU A 48 8.02 -0.65 -11.85
N VAL A 49 9.04 -0.11 -12.54
CA VAL A 49 9.27 1.33 -12.72
C VAL A 49 8.74 1.81 -14.09
N PRO A 50 8.37 3.10 -14.25
CA PRO A 50 7.93 3.63 -15.54
C PRO A 50 8.94 3.42 -16.67
N VAL A 51 8.47 3.39 -17.92
CA VAL A 51 9.36 3.38 -19.09
C VAL A 51 10.19 4.66 -19.12
N GLY A 52 11.51 4.52 -19.23
CA GLY A 52 12.42 5.66 -19.27
C GLY A 52 12.69 6.32 -17.92
N TYR A 53 12.25 5.72 -16.80
CA TYR A 53 12.62 6.19 -15.48
C TYR A 53 14.10 5.89 -15.18
N ASP A 54 14.88 6.94 -14.93
CA ASP A 54 16.33 6.93 -14.68
C ASP A 54 16.69 7.35 -13.24
N GLY A 55 15.68 7.49 -12.37
CA GLY A 55 15.88 7.82 -10.96
C GLY A 55 16.35 6.64 -10.10
N PRO A 56 16.58 6.87 -8.80
CA PRO A 56 17.20 5.88 -7.91
C PRO A 56 16.31 4.70 -7.50
N ILE A 57 14.99 4.80 -7.74
CA ILE A 57 14.02 3.79 -7.32
C ILE A 57 14.10 2.58 -8.27
N LYS A 58 14.12 1.38 -7.71
CA LYS A 58 14.15 0.11 -8.47
C LYS A 58 13.08 -0.87 -7.99
N LYS A 59 12.91 -1.94 -8.76
CA LYS A 59 12.05 -3.08 -8.36
C LYS A 59 12.53 -3.64 -7.02
N GLY A 60 11.59 -3.89 -6.13
CA GLY A 60 11.83 -4.38 -4.78
C GLY A 60 12.00 -3.30 -3.72
N ASP A 61 12.19 -2.02 -4.10
CA ASP A 61 12.22 -0.94 -3.12
C ASP A 61 10.85 -0.74 -2.47
N THR A 62 10.84 -0.25 -1.22
CA THR A 62 9.63 0.13 -0.50
C THR A 62 9.41 1.63 -0.58
N LEU A 63 8.25 2.04 -1.08
CA LEU A 63 7.78 3.41 -1.12
C LEU A 63 6.79 3.68 0.01
N LEU A 64 6.88 4.89 0.58
CA LEU A 64 5.83 5.44 1.41
C LEU A 64 4.78 6.10 0.51
N VAL A 65 3.57 5.55 0.48
CA VAL A 65 2.48 6.03 -0.37
C VAL A 65 1.41 6.78 0.43
N HIS A 66 0.57 7.50 -0.31
CA HIS A 66 -0.60 8.16 0.25
C HIS A 66 -1.59 7.13 0.83
N HIS A 67 -2.28 7.47 1.92
CA HIS A 67 -3.18 6.57 2.64
C HIS A 67 -4.40 6.09 1.82
N ASN A 68 -4.64 6.65 0.63
CA ASN A 68 -5.71 6.25 -0.29
C ASN A 68 -5.27 5.28 -1.38
N VAL A 69 -3.97 5.01 -1.55
CA VAL A 69 -3.48 4.19 -2.67
C VAL A 69 -4.03 2.76 -2.63
N PHE A 70 -4.25 2.21 -1.44
CA PHE A 70 -4.75 0.84 -1.26
C PHE A 70 -6.19 0.76 -0.73
N LYS A 71 -6.85 1.90 -0.50
CA LYS A 71 -8.24 1.91 0.00
C LYS A 71 -9.21 1.44 -1.07
N PHE A 72 -10.31 0.84 -0.63
CA PHE A 72 -11.45 0.60 -1.51
C PHE A 72 -12.04 1.93 -1.98
N TYR A 73 -12.34 2.03 -3.28
CA TYR A 73 -13.12 3.14 -3.81
C TYR A 73 -14.59 2.83 -3.54
N ASN A 74 -15.21 3.63 -2.66
CA ASN A 74 -16.65 3.57 -2.46
C ASN A 74 -17.32 4.42 -3.52
N ASP A 75 -18.00 3.76 -4.47
CA ASP A 75 -18.88 4.45 -5.40
C ASP A 75 -20.09 4.97 -4.61
N ARG A 76 -20.12 6.28 -4.34
CA ARG A 76 -21.26 6.91 -3.66
C ARG A 76 -22.27 7.32 -4.72
N LYS A 77 -23.45 6.69 -4.69
CA LYS A 77 -24.64 7.13 -5.42
C LYS A 77 -25.21 8.43 -4.85
#